data_AF-A0A7J8C668-F1
#
_entry.id   AF-A0A7J8C668-F1
#
_cell.length_a   1.000
_cell.length_b   1.000
_cell.length_c   1.000
_cell.angle_alpha   90.00
_cell.angle_beta   90.00
_cell.angle_gamma   90.00
#
_symmetry.space_group_name_H-M   'P 1'
#
loop_
_entity.id
_entity.type
_entity.pdbx_description
1 polymer ?
#
loop_
_entity_poly.entity_id
_entity_poly.type
_entity_poly.pdbx_seq_one_letter_code
_entity_poly.pdbx_strand_id
1 'polypeptide(L)'
;MSDNDSDTPLSESQVAEENELPVIHLCSLVEELSYGNSALKTETEMFEKYYNKLESRDQRPLRISEIKMSGIELAQLRGRHRSKSRSGLERVTCLSVDQKYELVRKELEDMKEKIRHVRANAERDLQHHEAIIEEAEIRWTEVQREVQEFERDILKTISKKKGSILATQKVMKYIEDMNHRRDHMKDKLRLKNISLKVQRKKMLLQLRQKEEVGEALHDVDFQQLKIENAQFLETIEARNQELIQLKLASGTTLQVLNAFKTRLHRAMEMSINLEKEILLRNELLEKIERETLQVEEKETRCALQIFLQLPPHLSSSPR
;
A
#
# COMPACT_ATOMS: atom_id res chain seq x y z
N MET A 1 -88.33 43.71 -3.63
CA MET A 1 -88.57 43.35 -2.23
C MET A 1 -87.23 43.41 -1.54
N SER A 2 -87.08 44.41 -0.66
CA SER A 2 -86.19 44.53 0.52
C SER A 2 -84.72 44.10 0.32
N ASP A 3 -83.76 45.04 0.31
CA ASP A 3 -83.18 45.72 1.50
C ASP A 3 -82.76 44.66 2.54
N ASN A 4 -81.54 44.59 3.07
CA ASN A 4 -80.53 45.62 3.33
C ASN A 4 -79.24 44.90 3.79
N ASP A 5 -78.22 45.70 4.09
CA ASP A 5 -77.02 45.41 4.89
C ASP A 5 -75.74 45.27 4.05
N SER A 6 -74.72 46.11 4.17
CA SER A 6 -74.51 47.39 4.83
C SER A 6 -73.08 47.75 4.44
N ASP A 7 -72.90 48.90 3.80
CA ASP A 7 -71.59 49.46 3.50
C ASP A 7 -70.87 49.87 4.81
N THR A 8 -69.66 49.33 4.99
CA THR A 8 -68.38 49.95 5.43
C THR A 8 -68.39 50.90 6.65
N PRO A 9 -67.38 50.93 7.56
CA PRO A 9 -65.96 50.70 7.25
C PRO A 9 -65.05 50.13 8.36
N LEU A 10 -63.87 49.65 8.00
CA LEU A 10 -62.66 49.81 8.82
C LEU A 10 -61.41 49.64 7.95
N SER A 11 -60.78 50.78 7.66
CA SER A 11 -59.41 50.87 7.19
C SER A 11 -58.46 50.30 8.25
N GLU A 12 -57.57 49.41 7.84
CA GLU A 12 -56.20 49.26 8.35
C GLU A 12 -55.47 48.40 7.31
N SER A 13 -54.84 49.01 6.31
CA SER A 13 -53.39 49.22 6.31
C SER A 13 -52.60 47.99 6.77
N GLN A 14 -52.26 47.12 5.81
CA GLN A 14 -50.90 46.67 5.57
C GLN A 14 -50.91 45.95 4.22
N VAL A 15 -50.74 46.77 3.17
CA VAL A 15 -50.23 46.29 1.89
C VAL A 15 -48.99 45.48 2.21
N ALA A 16 -49.01 44.22 1.78
CA ALA A 16 -47.87 43.35 1.80
C ALA A 16 -46.67 44.14 1.26
N GLU A 17 -45.63 44.30 2.08
CA GLU A 17 -44.28 44.50 1.57
C GLU A 17 -43.94 43.26 0.73
N GLU A 18 -44.37 43.27 -0.53
CA GLU A 18 -43.64 42.58 -1.57
C GLU A 18 -42.25 43.20 -1.57
N ASN A 19 -41.33 42.52 -0.90
CA ASN A 19 -39.91 42.80 -0.97
C ASN A 19 -39.47 42.63 -2.43
N GLU A 20 -39.65 43.67 -3.25
CA GLU A 20 -39.03 43.80 -4.56
C GLU A 20 -37.52 43.86 -4.34
N LEU A 21 -36.91 42.67 -4.37
CA LEU A 21 -35.46 42.54 -4.35
C LEU A 21 -34.90 43.37 -5.52
N PRO A 22 -33.85 44.18 -5.30
CA PRO A 22 -33.20 44.92 -6.37
C PRO A 22 -32.88 44.00 -7.55
N VAL A 23 -32.99 44.49 -8.80
CA VAL A 23 -32.76 43.70 -10.04
C VAL A 23 -31.46 42.88 -9.99
N ILE A 24 -30.43 43.43 -9.34
CA ILE A 24 -29.14 42.75 -9.11
C ILE A 24 -29.31 41.47 -8.29
N HIS A 25 -30.11 41.49 -7.22
CA HIS A 25 -30.39 40.33 -6.38
C HIS A 25 -31.25 39.28 -7.12
N LEU A 26 -32.18 39.72 -7.98
CA LEU A 26 -32.94 38.83 -8.87
C LEU A 26 -32.03 38.13 -9.89
N CYS A 27 -31.10 38.85 -10.51
CA CYS A 27 -30.11 38.26 -11.42
C CYS A 27 -29.24 37.22 -10.70
N SER A 28 -28.74 37.53 -9.50
CA SER A 28 -27.97 36.59 -8.70
C SER A 28 -28.78 35.33 -8.34
N LEU A 29 -30.06 35.49 -7.99
CA LEU A 29 -30.94 34.36 -7.67
C LEU A 29 -31.23 33.49 -8.91
N VAL A 30 -31.40 34.09 -10.08
CA VAL A 30 -31.59 33.36 -11.34
C VAL A 30 -30.34 32.57 -11.71
N GLU A 31 -29.15 33.14 -11.54
CA GLU A 31 -27.89 32.43 -11.76
C GLU A 31 -27.73 31.24 -10.80
N GLU A 32 -28.00 31.43 -9.51
CA GLU A 32 -27.93 30.39 -8.49
C GLU A 32 -28.93 29.25 -8.78
N LEU A 33 -30.18 29.58 -9.09
CA LEU A 33 -31.21 28.59 -9.44
C LEU A 33 -30.90 27.89 -10.76
N SER A 34 -30.33 28.59 -11.75
CA SER A 34 -29.90 27.99 -13.01
C SER A 34 -28.79 26.97 -12.78
N TYR A 35 -27.80 27.30 -11.95
CA TYR A 35 -26.74 26.38 -11.56
C TYR A 35 -27.29 25.16 -10.81
N GLY A 36 -28.17 25.38 -9.82
CA GLY A 36 -28.83 24.32 -9.07
C GLY A 36 -29.66 23.39 -9.97
N ASN A 37 -30.43 23.94 -10.91
CA ASN A 37 -31.21 23.17 -11.87
C ASN A 37 -30.32 22.36 -12.82
N SER A 38 -29.18 22.92 -13.24
CA SER A 38 -28.19 22.20 -14.05
C SER A 38 -27.59 21.01 -13.28
N ALA A 39 -27.22 21.22 -12.01
CA ALA A 39 -26.72 20.16 -11.13
C ALA A 39 -27.77 19.04 -10.96
N LEU A 40 -29.02 19.38 -10.63
CA LEU A 40 -30.11 18.42 -10.49
C LEU A 40 -30.40 17.66 -11.79
N LYS A 41 -30.32 18.34 -12.93
CA LYS A 41 -30.47 17.71 -14.25
C LYS A 41 -29.37 16.67 -14.49
N THR A 42 -28.11 17.02 -14.24
CA THR A 42 -26.99 16.06 -14.36
C THR A 42 -27.13 14.88 -13.40
N GLU A 43 -27.58 15.12 -12.17
CA GLU A 43 -27.86 14.06 -11.19
C GLU A 43 -28.96 13.12 -11.69
N THR A 44 -30.05 13.68 -12.23
CA THR A 44 -31.18 12.93 -12.78
C THR A 44 -30.76 12.07 -13.98
N GLU A 45 -29.99 12.64 -14.90
CA GLU A 45 -29.45 11.90 -16.06
C GLU A 45 -28.53 10.74 -15.63
N MET A 46 -27.76 10.92 -14.56
CA MET A 46 -26.91 9.87 -14.01
C MET A 46 -27.74 8.74 -13.39
N PHE A 47 -28.79 9.08 -12.65
CA PHE A 47 -29.73 8.08 -12.11
C PHE A 47 -30.46 7.32 -13.22
N GLU A 48 -30.95 8.02 -14.24
CA GLU A 48 -31.64 7.40 -15.36
C GLU A 48 -30.73 6.43 -16.12
N LYS A 49 -29.48 6.82 -16.39
CA LYS A 49 -28.46 5.94 -16.99
C LYS A 49 -28.21 4.69 -16.16
N TYR A 50 -28.11 4.83 -14.84
CA TYR A 50 -27.90 3.71 -13.95
C TYR A 50 -29.12 2.79 -13.86
N TYR A 51 -30.31 3.36 -13.75
CA TYR A 51 -31.57 2.62 -13.72
C TYR A 51 -31.76 1.79 -14.99
N ASN A 52 -31.52 2.38 -16.16
CA ASN A 52 -31.57 1.69 -17.46
C ASN A 52 -30.54 0.54 -17.56
N LYS A 53 -29.36 0.70 -16.94
CA LYS A 53 -28.36 -0.38 -16.84
C LYS A 53 -28.78 -1.51 -15.91
N LEU A 54 -29.54 -1.22 -14.84
CA LEU A 54 -30.08 -2.25 -13.95
C LEU A 54 -31.20 -3.04 -14.63
N GLU A 55 -32.16 -2.38 -15.27
CA GLU A 55 -33.22 -3.06 -16.02
C GLU A 55 -32.67 -3.97 -17.14
N SER A 56 -31.61 -3.53 -17.83
CA SER A 56 -30.93 -4.35 -18.84
C SER A 56 -30.10 -5.51 -18.27
N ARG A 57 -29.73 -5.46 -16.98
CA ARG A 57 -29.05 -6.56 -16.27
C ARG A 57 -30.03 -7.61 -15.75
N ASP A 58 -31.20 -7.19 -15.28
CA ASP A 58 -32.27 -8.09 -14.81
C ASP A 58 -32.95 -8.87 -15.94
N GLN A 59 -32.85 -8.41 -17.19
CA GLN A 59 -33.31 -9.13 -18.37
C GLN A 59 -32.34 -10.21 -18.88
N ARG A 60 -31.14 -10.35 -18.30
CA ARG A 60 -30.26 -11.49 -18.56
C ARG A 60 -30.54 -12.60 -17.53
N PRO A 61 -31.01 -13.79 -17.93
CA PRO A 61 -31.09 -14.91 -17.01
C PRO A 61 -29.67 -15.33 -16.61
N LEU A 62 -29.21 -14.82 -15.47
CA LEU A 62 -27.94 -15.20 -14.85
C LEU A 62 -28.08 -16.64 -14.34
N ARG A 63 -27.31 -17.54 -14.97
CA ARG A 63 -26.97 -18.87 -14.47
C ARG A 63 -26.41 -18.72 -13.06
N ILE A 64 -27.17 -19.18 -12.08
CA ILE A 64 -26.80 -19.21 -10.68
C ILE A 64 -25.74 -20.31 -10.49
N SER A 65 -24.50 -19.91 -10.23
CA SER A 65 -23.55 -20.74 -9.50
C SER A 65 -22.65 -19.85 -8.64
N GLU A 66 -22.80 -20.04 -7.33
CA GLU A 66 -21.79 -19.85 -6.29
C GLU A 66 -21.43 -18.43 -5.87
N ILE A 67 -22.29 -17.83 -5.03
CA ILE A 67 -21.82 -17.08 -3.86
C ILE A 67 -22.71 -17.46 -2.67
N LYS A 68 -22.16 -18.27 -1.76
CA LYS A 68 -22.74 -18.55 -0.44
C LYS A 68 -22.65 -17.27 0.38
N MET A 69 -23.79 -16.65 0.67
CA MET A 69 -23.92 -15.71 1.79
C MET A 69 -24.93 -16.29 2.79
N SER A 70 -24.47 -16.31 4.03
CA SER A 70 -25.07 -16.84 5.24
C SER A 70 -26.54 -16.47 5.42
N GLY A 71 -27.40 -17.49 5.44
CA GLY A 71 -28.84 -17.40 5.64
C GLY A 71 -29.28 -17.34 7.09
N ILE A 72 -28.96 -16.25 7.80
CA ILE A 72 -29.59 -15.96 9.08
C ILE A 72 -29.93 -14.47 9.08
N GLU A 73 -31.19 -14.15 8.77
CA GLU A 73 -31.92 -12.95 9.22
C GLU A 73 -33.24 -12.67 8.47
N LEU A 74 -33.73 -13.58 7.60
CA LEU A 74 -34.99 -13.33 6.86
C LEU A 74 -36.27 -13.90 7.51
N ALA A 75 -36.23 -14.42 8.74
CA ALA A 75 -37.32 -15.26 9.28
C ALA A 75 -38.02 -14.75 10.56
N GLN A 76 -38.00 -13.45 10.87
CA GLN A 76 -38.63 -12.93 12.10
C GLN A 76 -39.70 -11.83 11.93
N LEU A 77 -40.23 -11.59 10.73
CA LEU A 77 -41.30 -10.59 10.55
C LEU A 77 -42.53 -11.18 9.85
N ARG A 78 -43.19 -12.15 10.52
CA ARG A 78 -44.62 -12.42 10.31
C ARG A 78 -45.39 -12.22 11.62
N GLY A 79 -45.49 -10.96 12.02
CA GLY A 79 -46.46 -10.49 13.01
C GLY A 79 -47.62 -9.80 12.30
N ARG A 80 -48.84 -10.25 12.59
CA ARG A 80 -50.14 -9.60 12.34
C ARG A 80 -50.04 -8.06 12.37
N HIS A 81 -50.83 -7.35 11.57
CA HIS A 81 -51.82 -6.42 12.15
C HIS A 81 -52.90 -5.94 11.18
N ARG A 82 -54.05 -5.68 11.81
CA ARG A 82 -55.31 -5.10 11.34
C ARG A 82 -55.13 -3.79 10.55
N SER A 83 -56.13 -3.56 9.72
CA SER A 83 -56.46 -2.35 8.99
C SER A 83 -56.59 -1.07 9.83
N LYS A 84 -56.20 0.06 9.18
CA LYS A 84 -56.81 1.42 9.23
C LYS A 84 -56.00 2.51 9.94
N SER A 85 -55.24 3.30 9.17
CA SER A 85 -55.44 4.76 9.02
C SER A 85 -54.44 5.35 8.02
N ARG A 86 -54.96 6.10 7.04
CA ARG A 86 -54.18 7.00 6.18
C ARG A 86 -53.60 8.14 7.02
N SER A 87 -52.28 8.31 7.02
CA SER A 87 -51.59 9.60 6.94
C SER A 87 -50.10 9.34 7.02
N GLY A 88 -49.38 9.62 5.95
CA GLY A 88 -47.95 9.40 5.84
C GLY A 88 -47.56 9.71 4.42
N LEU A 89 -47.35 11.01 4.17
CA LEU A 89 -46.62 11.54 3.03
C LEU A 89 -45.57 10.52 2.60
N GLU A 90 -45.69 10.07 1.35
CA GLU A 90 -44.74 9.20 0.66
C GLU A 90 -43.34 9.76 0.94
N ARG A 91 -42.65 9.20 1.93
CA ARG A 91 -41.25 9.55 2.19
C ARG A 91 -40.55 9.05 0.95
N VAL A 92 -40.31 9.94 0.01
CA VAL A 92 -39.39 9.72 -1.09
C VAL A 92 -38.14 9.16 -0.43
N THR A 93 -37.88 7.88 -0.64
CA THR A 93 -36.71 7.21 -0.10
C THR A 93 -35.51 7.80 -0.83
N CYS A 94 -35.00 8.92 -0.33
CA CYS A 94 -33.82 9.54 -0.89
C CYS A 94 -32.62 8.65 -0.60
N LEU A 95 -31.79 8.42 -1.61
CA LEU A 95 -30.52 7.74 -1.44
C LEU A 95 -29.64 8.52 -0.47
N SER A 96 -28.95 7.79 0.42
CA SER A 96 -27.93 8.37 1.28
C SER A 96 -26.83 9.03 0.43
N VAL A 97 -26.17 10.04 0.96
CA VAL A 97 -25.02 10.69 0.32
C VAL A 97 -23.96 9.66 -0.08
N ASP A 98 -23.72 8.64 0.75
CA ASP A 98 -22.80 7.55 0.45
C ASP A 98 -23.26 6.71 -0.76
N GLN A 99 -24.56 6.42 -0.85
CA GLN A 99 -25.14 5.68 -1.97
C GLN A 99 -25.07 6.48 -3.29
N LYS A 100 -25.30 7.80 -3.21
CA LYS A 100 -25.13 8.71 -4.35
C LYS A 100 -23.67 8.79 -4.79
N TYR A 101 -22.75 8.89 -3.85
CA TYR A 101 -21.30 8.89 -4.14
C TYR A 101 -20.86 7.59 -4.82
N GLU A 102 -21.26 6.44 -4.28
CA GLU A 102 -20.97 5.13 -4.86
C GLU A 102 -21.51 5.00 -6.29
N LEU A 103 -22.72 5.51 -6.52
CA LEU A 103 -23.30 5.53 -7.85
C LEU A 103 -22.49 6.38 -8.83
N VAL A 104 -22.18 7.62 -8.44
CA VAL A 104 -21.39 8.54 -9.28
C VAL A 104 -20.03 7.94 -9.57
N ARG A 105 -19.38 7.35 -8.58
CA ARG A 105 -18.10 6.66 -8.73
C ARG A 105 -18.18 5.53 -9.75
N LYS A 106 -19.22 4.69 -9.67
CA LYS A 106 -19.41 3.59 -10.62
C LYS A 106 -19.67 4.08 -12.04
N GLU A 107 -20.54 5.07 -12.22
CA GLU A 107 -20.81 5.65 -13.54
C GLU A 107 -19.58 6.33 -14.14
N LEU A 108 -18.75 6.97 -13.31
CA LEU A 108 -17.48 7.56 -13.71
C LEU A 108 -16.51 6.48 -14.22
N GLU A 109 -16.37 5.37 -13.51
CA GLU A 109 -15.54 4.23 -13.95
C GLU A 109 -16.09 3.58 -15.24
N ASP A 110 -17.40 3.39 -15.36
CA ASP A 110 -18.03 2.90 -16.58
C ASP A 110 -17.78 3.85 -17.76
N MET A 111 -17.84 5.16 -17.55
CA MET A 111 -17.56 6.15 -18.58
C MET A 111 -16.08 6.13 -18.98
N LYS A 112 -15.16 6.02 -18.02
CA LYS A 112 -13.74 5.85 -18.30
C LYS A 112 -13.46 4.61 -19.14
N GLU A 113 -14.12 3.49 -18.84
CA GLU A 113 -13.99 2.26 -19.63
C GLU A 113 -14.52 2.46 -21.05
N LYS A 114 -15.70 3.08 -21.21
CA LYS A 114 -16.26 3.42 -22.54
C LYS A 114 -15.32 4.32 -23.34
N ILE A 115 -14.74 5.35 -22.72
CA ILE A 115 -13.77 6.25 -23.37
C ILE A 115 -12.54 5.45 -23.81
N ARG A 116 -12.00 4.57 -22.96
CA ARG A 116 -10.86 3.71 -23.30
C ARG A 116 -11.19 2.80 -24.49
N HIS A 117 -12.36 2.17 -24.48
CA HIS A 117 -12.81 1.31 -25.59
C HIS A 117 -12.99 2.07 -26.90
N VAL A 118 -13.65 3.24 -26.88
CA VAL A 118 -13.83 4.07 -28.08
C VAL A 118 -12.49 4.57 -28.61
N ARG A 119 -11.57 4.98 -27.74
CA ARG A 119 -10.21 5.37 -28.14
C ARG A 119 -9.45 4.22 -28.78
N ALA A 120 -9.51 3.02 -28.20
CA ALA A 120 -8.86 1.84 -28.75
C ALA A 120 -9.45 1.43 -30.12
N ASN A 121 -10.76 1.61 -30.31
CA ASN A 121 -11.40 1.40 -31.61
C ASN A 121 -10.91 2.42 -32.63
N ALA A 122 -10.97 3.71 -32.29
CA ALA A 122 -10.56 4.80 -33.17
C ALA A 122 -9.09 4.66 -33.59
N GLU A 123 -8.21 4.26 -32.67
CA GLU A 123 -6.80 3.99 -32.95
C GLU A 123 -6.63 2.85 -33.96
N ARG A 124 -7.37 1.75 -33.79
CA ARG A 124 -7.35 0.64 -34.75
C ARG A 124 -7.84 1.06 -36.13
N ASP A 125 -8.90 1.85 -36.19
CA ASP A 125 -9.48 2.32 -37.44
C ASP A 125 -8.53 3.29 -38.15
N LEU A 126 -7.87 4.18 -37.39
CA LEU A 126 -6.84 5.09 -37.89
C LEU A 126 -5.67 4.30 -38.49
N GLN A 127 -5.10 3.35 -37.76
CA GLN A 127 -4.03 2.49 -38.25
C GLN A 127 -4.44 1.70 -39.50
N HIS A 128 -5.70 1.26 -39.57
CA HIS A 128 -6.23 0.57 -40.74
C HIS A 128 -6.30 1.49 -41.97
N HIS A 129 -6.80 2.71 -41.79
CA HIS A 129 -6.87 3.68 -42.87
C HIS A 129 -5.49 4.17 -43.32
N GLU A 130 -4.55 4.38 -42.40
CA GLU A 130 -3.15 4.69 -42.72
C GLU A 130 -2.52 3.59 -43.59
N ALA A 131 -2.71 2.32 -43.22
CA ALA A 131 -2.21 1.20 -44.01
C ALA A 131 -2.82 1.15 -45.43
N ILE A 132 -4.11 1.48 -45.58
CA ILE A 132 -4.77 1.56 -46.90
C ILE A 132 -4.17 2.69 -47.74
N ILE A 133 -3.94 3.87 -47.13
CA ILE A 133 -3.36 5.02 -47.81
C ILE A 133 -1.95 4.69 -48.28
N GLU A 134 -1.09 4.14 -47.40
CA GLU A 134 0.27 3.74 -47.75
C GLU A 134 0.29 2.71 -48.89
N GLU A 135 -0.60 1.71 -48.85
CA GLU A 135 -0.75 0.73 -49.94
C GLU A 135 -1.17 1.39 -51.26
N ALA A 136 -2.10 2.35 -51.20
CA ALA A 136 -2.58 3.07 -52.38
C ALA A 136 -1.47 3.96 -52.98
N GLU A 137 -0.68 4.65 -52.16
CA GLU A 137 0.45 5.46 -52.58
C GLU A 137 1.53 4.60 -53.25
N ILE A 138 1.89 3.46 -52.65
CA ILE A 138 2.83 2.51 -53.25
C ILE A 138 2.30 2.05 -54.61
N ARG A 139 1.04 1.58 -54.68
CA ARG A 139 0.44 1.14 -55.95
C ARG A 139 0.41 2.24 -57.00
N TRP A 140 0.10 3.47 -56.60
CA TRP A 140 0.09 4.62 -57.51
C TRP A 140 1.47 4.84 -58.14
N THR A 141 2.52 4.86 -57.32
CA THR A 141 3.90 5.02 -57.83
C THR A 141 4.32 3.85 -58.73
N GLU A 142 3.93 2.62 -58.40
CA GLU A 142 4.20 1.44 -59.22
C GLU A 142 3.51 1.53 -60.58
N VAL A 143 2.20 1.84 -60.61
CA VAL A 143 1.43 1.99 -61.85
C VAL A 143 2.00 3.11 -62.71
N GLN A 144 2.34 4.26 -62.12
CA GLN A 144 2.93 5.38 -62.85
C GLN A 144 4.25 4.98 -63.51
N ARG A 145 5.10 4.24 -62.79
CA ARG A 145 6.36 3.70 -63.33
C ARG A 145 6.10 2.70 -64.46
N GLU A 146 5.16 1.77 -64.30
CA GLU A 146 4.83 0.78 -65.33
C GLU A 146 4.27 1.43 -66.61
N VAL A 147 3.44 2.47 -66.47
CA VAL A 147 2.95 3.27 -67.61
C VAL A 147 4.12 3.93 -68.34
N GLN A 148 5.03 4.59 -67.61
CA GLN A 148 6.20 5.22 -68.21
C GLN A 148 7.15 4.22 -68.89
N GLU A 149 7.35 3.04 -68.30
CA GLU A 149 8.14 1.95 -68.88
C GLU A 149 7.48 1.43 -70.17
N PHE A 150 6.17 1.20 -70.15
CA PHE A 150 5.42 0.77 -71.33
C PHE A 150 5.46 1.80 -72.46
N GLU A 151 5.22 3.08 -72.17
CA GLU A 151 5.32 4.15 -73.16
C GLU A 151 6.71 4.21 -73.81
N ARG A 152 7.76 4.12 -72.98
CA ARG A 152 9.15 4.18 -73.44
C ARG A 152 9.55 2.96 -74.26
N ASP A 153 9.28 1.77 -73.77
CA ASP A 153 9.89 0.54 -74.29
C ASP A 153 9.01 -0.11 -75.37
N ILE A 154 7.70 0.13 -75.33
CA ILE A 154 6.71 -0.42 -76.28
C ILE A 154 6.24 0.66 -77.26
N LEU A 155 5.53 1.70 -76.80
CA LEU A 155 4.89 2.66 -77.72
C LEU A 155 5.90 3.43 -78.58
N LYS A 156 6.96 3.99 -77.98
CA LYS A 156 8.01 4.71 -78.73
C LYS A 156 8.81 3.78 -79.66
N THR A 157 8.96 2.50 -79.31
CA THR A 157 9.68 1.51 -80.13
C THR A 157 8.84 1.10 -81.35
N ILE A 158 7.55 0.83 -81.14
CA ILE A 158 6.63 0.42 -82.20
C ILE A 158 6.39 1.57 -83.18
N SER A 159 6.26 2.81 -82.69
CA SER A 159 6.08 4.00 -83.54
C SER A 159 7.25 4.21 -84.53
N LYS A 160 8.46 3.73 -84.22
CA LYS A 160 9.65 3.86 -85.06
C LYS A 160 9.80 2.75 -86.11
N LYS A 161 9.12 1.61 -85.94
CA LYS A 161 9.24 0.44 -86.82
C LYS A 161 7.91 0.19 -87.55
N LYS A 162 7.83 0.53 -88.84
CA LYS A 162 6.65 0.28 -89.67
C LYS A 162 6.47 -1.24 -89.90
N GLY A 163 5.47 -1.84 -89.24
CA GLY A 163 5.05 -3.23 -89.50
C GLY A 163 4.21 -3.84 -88.37
N SER A 164 2.96 -4.23 -88.68
CA SER A 164 1.98 -4.76 -87.70
C SER A 164 2.43 -6.03 -86.97
N ILE A 165 3.19 -6.90 -87.64
CA ILE A 165 3.64 -8.18 -87.08
C ILE A 165 4.69 -7.96 -85.98
N LEU A 166 5.68 -7.09 -86.22
CA LEU A 166 6.73 -6.78 -85.26
C LEU A 166 6.19 -6.03 -84.04
N ALA A 167 5.21 -5.14 -84.25
CA ALA A 167 4.49 -4.46 -83.18
C ALA A 167 3.79 -5.47 -82.25
N THR A 168 3.07 -6.42 -82.83
CA THR A 168 2.35 -7.46 -82.08
C THR A 168 3.32 -8.35 -81.29
N GLN A 169 4.42 -8.80 -81.90
CA GLN A 169 5.45 -9.60 -81.22
C GLN A 169 6.06 -8.87 -80.01
N LYS A 170 6.31 -7.55 -80.13
CA LYS A 170 6.87 -6.76 -79.04
C LYS A 170 5.91 -6.63 -77.85
N VAL A 171 4.62 -6.45 -78.12
CA VAL A 171 3.57 -6.44 -77.08
C VAL A 171 3.43 -7.80 -76.41
N MET A 172 3.42 -8.90 -77.18
CA MET A 172 3.34 -10.25 -76.60
C MET A 172 4.52 -10.54 -75.68
N LYS A 173 5.75 -10.23 -76.11
CA LYS A 173 6.94 -10.40 -75.27
C LYS A 173 6.86 -9.58 -73.98
N TYR A 174 6.38 -8.34 -74.04
CA TYR A 174 6.19 -7.52 -72.83
C TYR A 174 5.20 -8.17 -71.86
N ILE A 175 4.08 -8.71 -72.34
CA ILE A 175 3.09 -9.39 -71.49
C ILE A 175 3.70 -10.65 -70.86
N GLU A 176 4.47 -11.45 -71.61
CA GLU A 176 5.19 -12.62 -71.10
C GLU A 176 6.21 -12.23 -70.01
N ASP A 177 7.06 -11.25 -70.29
CA ASP A 177 8.05 -10.73 -69.34
C ASP A 177 7.36 -10.21 -68.06
N MET A 178 6.24 -9.50 -68.19
CA MET A 178 5.46 -9.02 -67.04
C MET A 178 4.84 -10.15 -66.22
N ASN A 179 4.34 -11.20 -66.88
CA ASN A 179 3.83 -12.38 -66.18
C ASN A 179 4.94 -13.07 -65.38
N HIS A 180 6.13 -13.24 -65.97
CA HIS A 180 7.29 -13.80 -65.27
C HIS A 180 7.72 -12.95 -64.06
N ARG A 181 7.77 -11.61 -64.20
CA ARG A 181 8.06 -10.70 -63.08
C ARG A 181 7.03 -10.86 -61.95
N ARG A 182 5.74 -10.94 -62.30
CA ARG A 182 4.64 -11.10 -61.33
C ARG A 182 4.72 -12.46 -60.61
N ASP A 183 5.04 -13.53 -61.31
CA ASP A 183 5.25 -14.85 -60.70
C ASP A 183 6.45 -14.86 -59.76
N HIS A 184 7.56 -14.24 -60.14
CA HIS A 184 8.72 -14.10 -59.26
C HIS A 184 8.38 -13.31 -57.98
N MET A 185 7.61 -12.21 -58.11
CA MET A 185 7.16 -11.43 -56.96
C MET A 185 6.22 -12.25 -56.05
N LYS A 186 5.31 -13.05 -56.64
CA LYS A 186 4.42 -13.94 -55.90
C LYS A 186 5.21 -14.92 -55.02
N ASP A 187 6.24 -15.54 -55.57
CA ASP A 187 7.09 -16.48 -54.82
C ASP A 187 7.88 -15.78 -53.71
N LYS A 188 8.43 -14.60 -54.00
CA LYS A 188 9.12 -13.76 -53.00
C LYS A 188 8.20 -13.38 -51.84
N LEU A 189 6.97 -12.92 -52.14
CA LEU A 189 5.97 -12.57 -51.13
C LEU A 189 5.52 -13.80 -50.34
N ARG A 190 5.38 -14.96 -50.98
CA ARG A 190 5.04 -16.22 -50.31
C ARG A 190 6.11 -16.61 -49.29
N LEU A 191 7.39 -16.54 -49.65
CA LEU A 191 8.50 -16.80 -48.72
C LEU A 191 8.51 -15.80 -47.55
N LYS A 192 8.31 -14.51 -47.83
CA LYS A 192 8.23 -13.48 -46.79
C LYS A 192 7.04 -13.72 -45.85
N ASN A 193 5.89 -14.13 -46.37
CA ASN A 193 4.70 -14.46 -45.57
C ASN A 193 4.96 -15.63 -44.62
N ILE A 194 5.62 -16.69 -45.11
CA ILE A 194 6.00 -17.85 -44.27
C ILE A 194 6.97 -17.40 -43.17
N SER A 195 7.99 -16.62 -43.51
CA SER A 195 8.96 -16.09 -42.53
C SER A 195 8.28 -15.24 -41.44
N LEU A 196 7.41 -14.31 -41.84
CA LEU A 196 6.65 -13.47 -40.90
C LEU A 196 5.69 -14.29 -40.02
N LYS A 197 5.05 -15.34 -40.56
CA LYS A 197 4.22 -16.26 -39.77
C LYS A 197 5.04 -16.98 -38.69
N VAL A 198 6.25 -17.44 -39.03
CA VAL A 198 7.16 -18.07 -38.06
C VAL A 198 7.60 -17.05 -36.99
N GLN A 199 7.97 -15.83 -37.39
CA GLN A 199 8.36 -14.77 -36.46
C GLN A 199 7.21 -14.39 -35.51
N ARG A 200 5.99 -14.24 -36.05
CA ARG A 200 4.77 -14.00 -35.25
C ARG A 200 4.55 -15.11 -34.23
N LYS A 201 4.64 -16.38 -34.65
CA LYS A 201 4.48 -17.53 -33.74
C LYS A 201 5.53 -17.52 -32.63
N LYS A 202 6.78 -17.20 -32.96
CA LYS A 202 7.87 -17.05 -31.98
C LYS A 202 7.58 -15.93 -30.98
N MET A 203 7.17 -14.75 -31.45
CA MET A 203 6.85 -13.63 -30.56
C MET A 203 5.66 -13.93 -29.65
N LEU A 204 4.61 -14.55 -30.16
CA LEU A 204 3.45 -14.96 -29.34
C LEU A 204 3.83 -15.98 -28.27
N LEU A 205 4.73 -16.92 -28.58
CA LEU A 205 5.24 -17.87 -27.60
C LEU A 205 6.06 -17.17 -26.50
N GLN A 206 6.92 -16.23 -26.89
CA GLN A 206 7.70 -15.44 -25.93
C GLN A 206 6.82 -14.58 -25.04
N LEU A 207 5.75 -13.99 -25.59
CA LEU A 207 4.78 -13.22 -24.83
C LEU A 207 4.10 -14.11 -23.79
N ARG A 208 3.59 -15.29 -24.20
CA ARG A 208 2.98 -16.24 -23.29
C ARG A 208 3.93 -16.69 -22.17
N GLN A 209 5.18 -17.01 -22.50
CA GLN A 209 6.18 -17.37 -21.49
C GLN A 209 6.41 -16.25 -20.48
N LYS A 210 6.42 -14.98 -20.93
CA LYS A 210 6.54 -13.84 -20.02
C LYS A 210 5.28 -13.63 -19.18
N GLU A 211 4.10 -13.84 -19.74
CA GLU A 211 2.84 -13.79 -19.01
C GLU A 211 2.77 -14.89 -17.96
N GLU A 212 3.12 -16.14 -18.27
CA GLU A 212 3.19 -17.26 -17.32
C GLU A 212 4.21 -17.00 -16.19
N VAL A 213 5.37 -16.40 -16.50
CA VAL A 213 6.35 -15.99 -15.48
C VAL A 213 5.84 -14.81 -14.63
N GLY A 214 5.06 -13.91 -15.23
CA GLY A 214 4.40 -12.82 -14.50
C GLY A 214 3.26 -13.31 -13.61
N GLU A 215 2.51 -14.32 -14.05
CA GLU A 215 1.44 -14.98 -13.29
C GLU A 215 2.00 -15.85 -12.15
N ALA A 216 3.20 -16.41 -12.32
CA ALA A 216 3.93 -17.08 -11.23
C ALA A 216 4.41 -16.11 -10.13
N LEU A 217 4.35 -14.80 -10.37
CA LEU A 217 4.79 -13.76 -9.45
C LEU A 217 3.58 -12.93 -9.02
N HIS A 218 2.71 -13.50 -8.19
CA HIS A 218 1.53 -12.78 -7.75
C HIS A 218 1.90 -11.60 -6.84
N ASP A 219 1.19 -10.49 -6.99
CA ASP A 219 1.29 -9.35 -6.05
C ASP A 219 1.07 -9.78 -4.60
N VAL A 220 0.27 -10.84 -4.38
CA VAL A 220 0.04 -11.46 -3.06
C VAL A 220 1.33 -12.06 -2.50
N ASP A 221 2.14 -12.75 -3.31
CA ASP A 221 3.41 -13.34 -2.86
C ASP A 221 4.41 -12.26 -2.47
N PHE A 222 4.44 -11.15 -3.22
CA PHE A 222 5.25 -9.97 -2.87
C PHE A 222 4.78 -9.29 -1.59
N GLN A 223 3.47 -9.17 -1.40
CA GLN A 223 2.92 -8.62 -0.16
C GLN A 223 3.20 -9.54 1.02
N GLN A 224 3.08 -10.86 0.85
CA GLN A 224 3.43 -11.86 1.85
C GLN A 224 4.91 -11.75 2.26
N LEU A 225 5.82 -11.68 1.29
CA LEU A 225 7.26 -11.51 1.55
C LEU A 225 7.56 -10.20 2.31
N LYS A 226 6.85 -9.11 2.00
CA LYS A 226 6.98 -7.83 2.71
C LYS A 226 6.50 -7.94 4.16
N ILE A 227 5.39 -8.63 4.39
CA ILE A 227 4.85 -8.87 5.74
C ILE A 227 5.82 -9.72 6.55
N GLU A 228 6.30 -10.83 6.00
CA GLU A 228 7.27 -11.71 6.67
C GLU A 228 8.55 -10.97 7.02
N ASN A 229 9.09 -10.17 6.10
CA ASN A 229 10.29 -9.38 6.35
C ASN A 229 10.07 -8.33 7.46
N ALA A 230 8.91 -7.66 7.47
CA ALA A 230 8.56 -6.74 8.55
C ALA A 230 8.47 -7.46 9.92
N GLN A 231 7.86 -8.65 9.97
CA GLN A 231 7.78 -9.47 11.19
C GLN A 231 9.16 -9.93 11.67
N PHE A 232 10.05 -10.32 10.75
CA PHE A 232 11.42 -10.69 11.11
C PHE A 232 12.21 -9.51 11.67
N LEU A 233 12.07 -8.32 11.06
CA LEU A 233 12.70 -7.11 11.56
C LEU A 233 12.21 -6.74 12.96
N GLU A 234 10.91 -6.81 13.21
CA GLU A 234 10.34 -6.56 14.54
C GLU A 234 10.85 -7.58 15.58
N THR A 235 10.94 -8.85 15.19
CA THR A 235 11.49 -9.90 16.06
C THR A 235 12.96 -9.68 16.37
N ILE A 236 13.77 -9.28 15.38
CA ILE A 236 15.19 -8.95 15.57
C ILE A 236 15.33 -7.77 16.52
N GLU A 237 14.51 -6.73 16.35
CA GLU A 237 14.55 -5.54 17.20
C GLU A 237 14.18 -5.88 18.65
N ALA A 238 13.13 -6.68 18.86
CA ALA A 238 12.74 -7.14 20.19
C ALA A 238 13.87 -7.94 20.88
N ARG A 239 14.53 -8.85 20.17
CA ARG A 239 15.66 -9.63 20.70
C ARG A 239 16.89 -8.76 20.97
N ASN A 240 17.14 -7.74 20.16
CA ASN A 240 18.20 -6.78 20.42
C ASN A 240 17.93 -5.97 21.69
N GLN A 241 16.70 -5.54 21.92
CA GLN A 241 16.30 -4.83 23.14
C GLN A 241 16.48 -5.72 24.39
N GLU A 242 16.02 -6.98 24.34
CA GLU A 242 16.25 -7.96 25.40
C GLU A 242 17.75 -8.15 25.69
N LEU A 243 18.56 -8.29 24.64
CA LEU A 243 20.01 -8.45 24.76
C LEU A 243 20.66 -7.24 25.46
N ILE A 244 20.23 -6.02 25.12
CA ILE A 244 20.71 -4.79 25.76
C ILE A 244 20.34 -4.78 27.25
N GLN A 245 19.09 -5.11 27.59
CA GLN A 245 18.66 -5.19 28.99
C GLN A 245 19.48 -6.21 29.78
N LEU A 246 19.71 -7.39 29.21
CA LEU A 246 20.52 -8.43 29.85
C LEU A 246 21.97 -7.97 30.08
N LYS A 247 22.55 -7.27 29.10
CA LYS A 247 23.91 -6.69 29.23
C LYS A 247 23.98 -5.66 30.36
N LEU A 248 22.99 -4.78 30.49
CA LEU A 248 22.93 -3.80 31.57
C LEU A 248 22.78 -4.46 32.94
N ALA A 249 21.89 -5.46 33.07
CA ALA A 249 21.71 -6.21 34.30
C ALA A 249 22.98 -6.98 34.71
N SER A 250 23.63 -7.64 33.73
CA SER A 250 24.91 -8.32 33.94
C SER A 250 26.01 -7.35 34.38
N GLY A 251 26.12 -6.19 33.73
CA GLY A 251 27.06 -5.14 34.12
C GLY A 251 26.85 -4.63 35.54
N THR A 252 25.58 -4.40 35.93
CA THR A 252 25.23 -3.98 37.29
C THR A 252 25.58 -5.05 38.31
N THR A 253 25.27 -6.32 38.01
CA THR A 253 25.61 -7.47 38.88
C THR A 253 27.13 -7.59 39.07
N LEU A 254 27.91 -7.38 38.00
CA LEU A 254 29.37 -7.40 38.05
C LEU A 254 29.93 -6.25 38.89
N GLN A 255 29.35 -5.05 38.83
CA GLN A 255 29.72 -3.92 39.69
C GLN A 255 29.48 -4.24 41.16
N VAL A 256 28.30 -4.79 41.50
CA VAL A 256 27.96 -5.21 42.86
C VAL A 256 28.91 -6.30 43.36
N LEU A 257 29.21 -7.31 42.53
CA LEU A 257 30.14 -8.38 42.86
C LEU A 257 31.55 -7.84 43.13
N ASN A 258 32.04 -6.92 42.30
CA ASN A 258 33.34 -6.28 42.52
C ASN A 258 33.36 -5.46 43.82
N ALA A 259 32.29 -4.74 44.13
CA ALA A 259 32.19 -4.01 45.40
C ALA A 259 32.28 -4.94 46.61
N PHE A 260 31.57 -6.08 46.59
CA PHE A 260 31.67 -7.10 47.64
C PHE A 260 33.07 -7.72 47.71
N LYS A 261 33.69 -8.02 46.57
CA LYS A 261 35.06 -8.55 46.50
C LYS A 261 36.06 -7.60 47.14
N THR A 262 35.99 -6.30 46.84
CA THR A 262 36.87 -5.29 47.45
C THR A 262 36.63 -5.17 48.95
N ARG A 263 35.37 -5.16 49.39
CA ARG A 263 35.03 -5.08 50.82
C ARG A 263 35.51 -6.31 51.60
N LEU A 264 35.36 -7.50 51.03
CA LEU A 264 35.90 -8.74 51.59
C LEU A 264 37.42 -8.67 51.71
N HIS A 265 38.10 -8.22 50.65
CA HIS A 265 39.56 -8.13 50.65
C HIS A 265 40.08 -7.18 51.75
N ARG A 266 39.42 -6.04 51.96
CA ARG A 266 39.74 -5.11 53.06
C ARG A 266 39.49 -5.73 54.43
N ALA A 267 38.39 -6.44 54.61
CA ALA A 267 38.10 -7.12 55.88
C ALA A 267 39.14 -8.20 56.20
N MET A 268 39.56 -8.97 55.18
CA MET A 268 40.63 -9.96 55.29
C MET A 268 41.95 -9.31 55.72
N GLU A 269 42.34 -8.20 55.08
CA GLU A 269 43.56 -7.47 55.41
C GLU A 269 43.53 -6.90 56.83
N MET A 270 42.36 -6.37 57.26
CA MET A 270 42.16 -5.92 58.63
C MET A 270 42.27 -7.07 59.64
N SER A 271 41.71 -8.24 59.33
CA SER A 271 41.84 -9.45 60.17
C SER A 271 43.30 -9.84 60.34
N ILE A 272 44.06 -9.89 59.26
CA ILE A 272 45.50 -10.21 59.27
C ILE A 272 46.27 -9.19 60.12
N ASN A 273 45.92 -7.91 60.03
CA ASN A 273 46.58 -6.85 60.84
C ASN A 273 46.22 -6.96 62.32
N LEU A 274 44.96 -7.25 62.65
CA LEU A 274 44.53 -7.48 64.03
C LEU A 274 45.18 -8.72 64.63
N GLU A 275 45.30 -9.81 63.88
CA GLU A 275 46.03 -11.01 64.31
C GLU A 275 47.49 -10.68 64.66
N LYS A 276 48.18 -9.88 63.83
CA LYS A 276 49.54 -9.40 64.14
C LYS A 276 49.57 -8.52 65.40
N GLU A 277 48.61 -7.62 65.57
CA GLU A 277 48.53 -6.75 66.75
C GLU A 277 48.27 -7.55 68.03
N ILE A 278 47.41 -8.58 67.96
CA ILE A 278 47.17 -9.52 69.06
C ILE A 278 48.45 -10.27 69.43
N LEU A 279 49.18 -10.80 68.44
CA LEU A 279 50.46 -11.47 68.67
C LEU A 279 51.45 -10.55 69.38
N LEU A 280 51.63 -9.32 68.88
CA LEU A 280 52.51 -8.33 69.50
C LEU A 280 52.09 -7.96 70.93
N ARG A 281 50.78 -7.82 71.20
CA ARG A 281 50.27 -7.58 72.56
C ARG A 281 50.51 -8.76 73.48
N ASN A 282 50.33 -9.99 73.01
CA ASN A 282 50.60 -11.20 73.79
C ASN A 282 52.08 -11.30 74.14
N GLU A 283 52.99 -11.06 73.19
CA GLU A 283 54.44 -11.02 73.45
C GLU A 283 54.81 -9.96 74.50
N LEU A 284 54.17 -8.78 74.44
CA LEU A 284 54.37 -7.72 75.43
C LEU A 284 53.84 -8.12 76.81
N LEU A 285 52.66 -8.75 76.87
CA LEU A 285 52.09 -9.28 78.12
C LEU A 285 53.00 -10.33 78.75
N GLU A 286 53.50 -11.30 77.97
CA GLU A 286 54.48 -12.29 78.46
C GLU A 286 55.76 -11.64 79.00
N LYS A 287 56.19 -10.53 78.40
CA LYS A 287 57.35 -9.76 78.91
C LYS A 287 57.03 -9.08 80.24
N ILE A 288 55.87 -8.43 80.35
CA ILE A 288 55.42 -7.79 81.58
C ILE A 288 55.23 -8.82 82.68
N GLU A 289 54.58 -9.96 82.41
CA GLU A 289 54.40 -11.06 83.37
C GLU A 289 55.75 -11.56 83.91
N ARG A 290 56.74 -11.76 83.03
CA ARG A 290 58.12 -12.11 83.43
C ARG A 290 58.76 -11.02 84.30
N GLU A 291 58.59 -9.75 83.95
CA GLU A 291 59.11 -8.63 84.75
C GLU A 291 58.42 -8.56 86.13
N THR A 292 57.10 -8.78 86.21
CA THR A 292 56.36 -8.81 87.48
C THR A 292 56.76 -9.97 88.38
N LEU A 293 56.94 -11.18 87.83
CA LEU A 293 57.44 -12.33 88.58
C LEU A 293 58.86 -12.07 89.14
N GLN A 294 59.72 -11.40 88.36
CA GLN A 294 61.05 -11.01 88.85
C GLN A 294 60.97 -9.97 89.99
N VAL A 295 60.00 -9.05 89.95
CA VAL A 295 59.77 -8.09 91.05
C VAL A 295 59.27 -8.82 92.28
N GLU A 296 58.27 -9.71 92.16
CA GLU A 296 57.77 -10.52 93.28
C GLU A 296 58.86 -11.42 93.88
N GLU A 297 59.71 -12.04 93.07
CA GLU A 297 60.88 -12.78 93.55
C GLU A 297 61.85 -11.90 94.32
N LYS A 298 62.09 -10.66 93.85
CA LYS A 298 62.94 -9.70 94.56
C LYS A 298 62.31 -9.23 95.86
N GLU A 299 61.02 -8.95 95.87
CA GLU A 299 60.26 -8.56 97.07
C GLU A 299 60.24 -9.67 98.11
N THR A 300 59.97 -10.92 97.71
CA THR A 300 60.02 -12.09 98.61
C THR A 300 61.43 -12.32 99.14
N ARG A 301 62.48 -12.17 98.32
CA ARG A 301 63.88 -12.21 98.79
C ARG A 301 64.19 -11.08 99.77
N CYS A 302 63.77 -9.85 99.49
CA CYS A 302 63.93 -8.72 100.41
C CYS A 302 63.16 -8.93 101.72
N ALA A 303 61.93 -9.44 101.67
CA ALA A 303 61.13 -9.77 102.84
C ALA A 303 61.76 -10.88 103.68
N LEU A 304 62.28 -11.95 103.04
CA LEU A 304 63.04 -13.01 103.71
C LEU A 304 64.34 -12.47 104.32
N GLN A 305 65.04 -11.57 103.64
CA GLN A 305 66.25 -10.93 104.15
C GLN A 305 65.96 -10.04 105.37
N ILE A 306 64.86 -9.29 105.34
CA ILE A 306 64.36 -8.52 106.50
C ILE A 306 63.98 -9.47 107.65
N PHE A 307 63.30 -10.58 107.37
CA PHE A 307 62.95 -11.60 108.36
C PHE A 307 64.18 -12.28 108.99
N LEU A 308 65.24 -12.50 108.20
CA LEU A 308 66.53 -13.03 108.67
C LEU A 308 67.38 -12.00 109.43
N GLN A 309 67.12 -10.69 109.27
CA GLN A 309 67.76 -9.61 110.02
C GLN A 309 66.99 -9.21 111.29
N LEU A 310 65.80 -9.80 111.55
CA LEU A 310 65.09 -9.68 112.82
C LEU A 310 65.75 -10.58 113.89
N PRO A 311 66.33 -10.01 114.97
CA PRO A 311 67.06 -10.77 115.98
C PRO A 311 66.13 -11.61 116.88
N PRO A 312 66.44 -12.90 117.17
CA PRO A 312 65.67 -13.70 118.11
C PRO A 312 66.02 -13.30 119.55
N HIS A 313 65.08 -12.70 120.27
CA HIS A 313 65.12 -12.57 121.72
C HIS A 313 64.04 -13.47 122.35
N LEU A 314 64.50 -14.28 123.28
CA LEU A 314 63.82 -15.24 124.14
C LEU A 314 62.48 -14.75 124.75
N SER A 315 61.48 -15.63 124.87
CA SER A 315 61.30 -16.39 126.13
C SER A 315 60.10 -17.36 126.13
N SER A 316 60.38 -18.56 126.65
CA SER A 316 59.56 -19.40 127.55
C SER A 316 58.17 -19.95 127.14
N SER A 317 58.11 -21.30 127.12
CA SER A 317 57.06 -22.23 127.63
C SER A 317 56.27 -21.69 128.86
N PRO A 318 55.08 -22.19 129.30
CA PRO A 318 54.57 -23.58 129.16
C PRO A 318 53.03 -23.84 129.09
N ARG A 319 52.63 -24.96 128.47
CA ARG A 319 51.93 -26.12 129.09
C ARG A 319 51.62 -27.18 128.05
#